data_AF-A0A969VWQ2-F1
#
_entry.id   AF-A0A969VWQ2-F1
#
_cell.length_a   1.000
_cell.length_b   1.000
_cell.length_c   1.000
_cell.angle_alpha   90.00
_cell.angle_beta   90.00
_cell.angle_gamma   90.00
#
_symmetry.space_group_name_H-M   'P 1'
#
loop_
_entity.id
_entity.type
_entity.pdbx_description
1 polymer ?
#
loop_
_entity_poly.entity_id
_entity_poly.type
_entity_poly.pdbx_seq_one_letter_code
_entity_poly.pdbx_strand_id
1 'polypeptide(L)'
;MRQQLAPEDIRWAIDTGIVQAGLVGERVGLLARFCDLVVLAKPAGKIHDLDAEGIIESALFDGHAPVLLLPADKAMKPRGKRVVVAWNQSDEAMRAIRAALPILKSAAMVDVAVVDPPTHGPERSDPGGMLSQFLARHGVKAE
;
A
#
# COMPACT_ATOMS: atom_id res chain seq x y z
N MET A 1 -23.11 2.25 -6.55
CA MET A 1 -22.42 2.86 -5.39
C MET A 1 -23.33 3.04 -4.18
N ARG A 2 -24.27 4.02 -4.10
CA ARG A 2 -25.08 4.24 -2.87
C ARG A 2 -25.87 3.01 -2.40
N GLN A 3 -26.56 2.33 -3.31
CA GLN A 3 -27.28 1.09 -2.99
C GLN A 3 -26.34 -0.07 -2.57
N GLN A 4 -25.10 -0.09 -3.07
CA GLN A 4 -24.10 -1.09 -2.69
C GLN A 4 -23.52 -0.81 -1.29
N LEU A 5 -23.38 0.45 -0.91
CA LEU A 5 -22.84 0.86 0.41
C LEU A 5 -23.91 0.95 1.50
N ALA A 6 -25.19 1.04 1.14
CA ALA A 6 -26.30 1.14 2.10
C ALA A 6 -26.36 0.02 3.15
N PRO A 7 -25.98 -1.25 2.85
CA PRO A 7 -25.96 -2.32 3.85
C PRO A 7 -24.73 -2.33 4.78
N GLU A 8 -23.69 -1.54 4.49
CA GLU A 8 -22.44 -1.55 5.24
C GLU A 8 -22.63 -0.93 6.64
N ASP A 9 -21.94 -1.49 7.64
CA ASP A 9 -22.00 -1.05 9.05
C ASP A 9 -21.00 0.09 9.36
N ILE A 10 -20.23 0.52 8.36
CA ILE A 10 -19.29 1.64 8.44
C ILE A 10 -19.88 2.95 7.90
N ARG A 11 -19.42 4.08 8.45
CA ARG A 11 -19.76 5.40 7.91
C ARG A 11 -19.14 5.57 6.54
N TRP A 12 -19.96 5.95 5.56
CA TRP A 12 -19.51 6.20 4.20
C TRP A 12 -20.04 7.53 3.68
N ALA A 13 -19.30 8.10 2.74
CA ALA A 13 -19.69 9.27 1.97
C ALA A 13 -19.32 9.04 0.49
N ILE A 14 -20.02 9.73 -0.40
CA ILE A 14 -19.69 9.74 -1.82
C ILE A 14 -19.56 11.20 -2.23
N ASP A 15 -18.36 11.58 -2.66
CA ASP A 15 -18.11 12.86 -3.31
C ASP A 15 -18.20 12.69 -4.84
N THR A 16 -18.79 13.67 -5.51
CA THR A 16 -18.88 13.72 -6.97
C THR A 16 -18.34 15.05 -7.44
N GLY A 17 -17.29 15.01 -8.25
CA GLY A 17 -16.67 16.21 -8.82
C GLY A 17 -16.60 16.14 -10.33
N ILE A 18 -16.46 17.32 -10.95
CA ILE A 18 -16.11 17.46 -12.36
C ILE A 18 -14.70 18.03 -12.41
N VAL A 19 -13.84 17.39 -13.21
CA VAL A 19 -12.47 17.84 -13.46
C VAL A 19 -12.24 17.89 -14.96
N GLN A 20 -11.29 18.72 -15.39
CA GLN A 20 -10.81 18.67 -16.76
C GLN A 20 -10.06 17.35 -16.98
N ALA A 21 -10.13 16.80 -18.20
CA ALA A 21 -9.33 15.64 -18.58
C ALA A 21 -7.85 15.87 -18.26
N GLY A 22 -7.19 14.88 -17.66
CA GLY A 22 -5.81 14.98 -17.18
C GLY A 22 -5.61 15.60 -15.79
N LEU A 23 -6.64 16.19 -15.16
CA LEU A 23 -6.54 16.77 -13.80
C LEU A 23 -7.17 15.90 -12.71
N VAL A 24 -7.57 14.67 -13.05
CA VAL A 24 -8.18 13.75 -12.07
C VAL A 24 -7.21 13.33 -10.97
N GLY A 25 -5.93 13.14 -11.31
CA GLY A 25 -4.86 12.83 -10.35
C GLY A 25 -4.73 13.91 -9.28
N GLU A 26 -4.64 15.18 -9.68
CA GLU A 26 -4.51 16.31 -8.75
C GLU A 26 -5.66 16.37 -7.73
N ARG A 27 -6.90 16.16 -8.18
CA ARG A 27 -8.05 16.12 -7.28
C ARG A 27 -7.97 14.96 -6.30
N VAL A 28 -7.54 13.78 -6.75
CA VAL A 28 -7.34 12.63 -5.86
C VAL A 28 -6.22 12.88 -4.87
N GLY A 29 -5.07 13.42 -5.32
CA GLY A 29 -3.94 13.75 -4.45
C GLY A 29 -4.32 14.73 -3.33
N LEU A 30 -5.09 15.77 -3.66
CA LEU A 30 -5.61 16.73 -2.66
C LEU A 30 -6.47 16.06 -1.59
N LEU A 31 -7.33 15.11 -1.96
CA LEU A 31 -8.19 14.39 -1.02
C LEU A 31 -7.40 13.35 -0.21
N ALA A 32 -6.47 12.64 -0.86
CA ALA A 32 -5.64 11.60 -0.26
C ALA A 32 -4.82 12.11 0.94
N ARG A 33 -4.44 13.39 0.97
CA ARG A 33 -3.78 14.04 2.12
C ARG A 33 -4.51 13.91 3.45
N PHE A 34 -5.82 13.71 3.39
CA PHE A 34 -6.69 13.58 4.56
C PHE A 34 -7.19 12.15 4.76
N CYS A 35 -6.56 11.18 4.10
CA CYS A 35 -6.85 9.76 4.21
C CYS A 35 -5.75 9.02 4.97
N ASP A 36 -6.14 8.11 5.87
CA ASP A 36 -5.20 7.19 6.52
C ASP A 36 -4.79 6.02 5.59
N LEU A 37 -5.60 5.74 4.58
CA LEU A 37 -5.39 4.70 3.57
C LEU A 37 -6.17 5.05 2.30
N VAL A 38 -5.52 4.94 1.14
CA VAL A 38 -6.17 5.04 -0.17
C VAL A 38 -6.26 3.65 -0.79
N VAL A 39 -7.46 3.23 -1.18
CA VAL A 39 -7.70 1.92 -1.79
C VAL A 39 -8.09 2.12 -3.25
N LEU A 40 -7.31 1.57 -4.17
CA LEU A 40 -7.55 1.68 -5.61
C LEU A 40 -7.56 0.30 -6.25
N ALA A 41 -8.27 0.17 -7.36
CA ALA A 41 -8.14 -1.00 -8.22
C ALA A 41 -6.87 -0.85 -9.06
N LYS A 42 -6.12 -1.95 -9.21
CA LYS A 42 -5.04 -2.04 -10.19
C LYS A 42 -5.64 -1.81 -11.60
N PRO A 43 -5.05 -0.96 -12.45
CA PRO A 43 -5.53 -0.76 -13.81
C PRO A 43 -5.59 -2.10 -14.56
N ALA A 44 -6.71 -2.38 -15.22
CA ALA A 44 -6.96 -3.64 -15.92
C ALA A 44 -6.79 -3.44 -17.43
N GLY A 45 -5.87 -4.19 -18.05
CA GLY A 45 -5.71 -4.20 -19.51
C GLY A 45 -4.26 -4.07 -19.96
N LYS A 46 -4.04 -4.16 -21.28
CA LYS A 46 -2.75 -3.91 -21.94
C LYS A 46 -2.57 -2.46 -22.40
N ILE A 47 -3.64 -1.67 -22.34
CA ILE A 47 -3.65 -0.26 -22.75
C ILE A 47 -3.33 0.56 -21.51
N HIS A 48 -2.37 1.48 -21.62
CA HIS A 48 -2.05 2.42 -20.55
C HIS A 48 -3.24 3.37 -20.39
N ASP A 49 -3.91 3.29 -19.25
CA ASP A 49 -4.92 4.25 -18.84
C ASP A 49 -4.19 5.36 -18.08
N LEU A 50 -3.86 6.43 -18.81
CA LEU A 50 -3.08 7.56 -18.29
C LEU A 50 -3.78 8.23 -17.10
N ASP A 51 -5.11 8.22 -17.06
CA ASP A 51 -5.85 8.77 -15.92
C ASP A 51 -5.70 7.85 -14.70
N ALA A 52 -5.77 6.52 -14.88
CA ALA A 52 -5.57 5.57 -13.79
C ALA A 52 -4.14 5.58 -13.23
N GLU A 53 -3.13 5.72 -14.09
CA GLU A 53 -1.73 5.89 -13.68
C GLU A 53 -1.54 7.19 -12.90
N GLY A 54 -2.04 8.32 -13.44
CA GLY A 54 -1.98 9.62 -12.76
C GLY A 54 -2.69 9.64 -11.41
N ILE A 55 -3.81 8.92 -11.26
CA ILE A 55 -4.51 8.76 -9.98
C ILE A 55 -3.63 8.04 -8.95
N ILE A 56 -2.96 6.96 -9.36
CA ILE A 56 -2.09 6.18 -8.46
C ILE A 56 -0.86 7.01 -8.07
N GLU A 57 -0.23 7.68 -9.04
CA GLU A 57 0.92 8.54 -8.80
C GLU A 57 0.57 9.70 -7.85
N SER A 58 -0.51 10.43 -8.11
CA SER A 58 -0.93 11.52 -7.23
C SER A 58 -1.31 11.03 -5.83
N ALA A 59 -1.90 9.84 -5.68
CA ALA A 59 -2.14 9.26 -4.36
C ALA A 59 -0.83 8.95 -3.61
N LEU A 60 0.17 8.38 -4.31
CA LEU A 60 1.47 8.01 -3.74
C LEU A 60 2.34 9.23 -3.39
N PHE A 61 2.42 10.20 -4.31
CA PHE A 61 3.40 11.29 -4.24
C PHE A 61 2.83 12.61 -3.73
N ASP A 62 1.61 12.99 -4.12
CA ASP A 62 1.00 14.26 -3.68
C ASP A 62 0.16 14.10 -2.41
N GLY A 63 -0.43 12.92 -2.25
CA GLY A 63 -1.31 12.55 -1.13
C GLY A 63 -0.57 12.16 0.14
N HIS A 64 0.64 11.61 0.02
CA HIS A 64 1.44 11.07 1.14
C HIS A 64 0.71 10.06 2.04
N ALA A 65 -0.37 9.45 1.55
CA ALA A 65 -1.10 8.41 2.24
C ALA A 65 -0.63 7.03 1.76
N PRO A 66 -0.65 6.00 2.62
CA PRO A 66 -0.46 4.62 2.18
C PRO A 66 -1.47 4.25 1.10
N VAL A 67 -1.02 3.60 0.02
CA VAL A 67 -1.87 3.16 -1.08
C VAL A 67 -1.94 1.63 -1.11
N LEU A 68 -3.16 1.10 -1.07
CA LEU A 68 -3.47 -0.32 -1.27
C LEU A 68 -4.07 -0.54 -2.65
N LEU A 69 -3.31 -1.20 -3.53
CA LEU A 69 -3.78 -1.61 -4.85
C LEU A 69 -4.41 -3.01 -4.79
N LEU A 70 -5.68 -3.10 -5.17
CA LEU A 70 -6.42 -4.35 -5.26
C LEU A 70 -6.34 -4.94 -6.68
N PRO A 71 -6.19 -6.26 -6.85
CA PRO A 71 -6.26 -6.87 -8.17
C PRO A 71 -7.65 -6.63 -8.79
N ALA A 72 -7.69 -6.28 -10.08
CA ALA A 72 -8.91 -5.88 -10.78
C ALA A 72 -9.99 -6.98 -10.85
N ASP A 73 -9.56 -8.24 -10.82
CA ASP A 73 -10.36 -9.41 -11.19
C ASP A 73 -10.62 -10.36 -10.01
N LYS A 74 -10.13 -10.05 -8.81
CA LYS A 74 -10.22 -10.95 -7.65
C LYS A 74 -10.74 -10.24 -6.42
N ALA A 75 -11.86 -10.74 -5.90
CA ALA A 75 -12.30 -10.42 -4.55
C ALA A 75 -11.19 -10.84 -3.56
N MET A 76 -10.58 -9.87 -2.89
CA MET A 76 -9.51 -10.13 -1.95
C MET A 76 -10.11 -10.83 -0.72
N LYS A 77 -9.68 -12.06 -0.43
CA LYS A 77 -9.99 -12.69 0.85
C LYS A 77 -9.09 -12.04 1.91
N PRO A 78 -9.61 -11.45 2.99
CA PRO A 78 -8.84 -10.63 3.94
C PRO A 78 -7.73 -11.33 4.73
N ARG A 79 -7.40 -12.60 4.44
CA ARG A 79 -6.42 -13.38 5.19
C ARG A 79 -5.22 -13.70 4.32
N GLY A 80 -4.32 -12.72 4.20
CA GLY A 80 -2.96 -12.97 3.75
C GLY A 80 -2.27 -13.87 4.76
N LYS A 81 -2.31 -15.19 4.55
CA LYS A 81 -1.58 -16.13 5.42
C LYS A 81 -0.09 -15.81 5.43
N ARG A 82 0.43 -15.30 4.31
CA ARG A 82 1.83 -14.95 4.12
C ARG A 82 1.89 -13.62 3.39
N VAL A 83 2.67 -12.67 3.91
CA VAL A 83 2.88 -11.35 3.31
C VAL A 83 4.38 -11.21 3.01
N VAL A 84 4.74 -10.60 1.90
CA VAL A 84 6.13 -10.29 1.58
C VAL A 84 6.33 -8.79 1.72
N VAL A 85 7.41 -8.36 2.37
CA VAL A 85 7.84 -6.97 2.41
C VAL A 85 9.16 -6.84 1.65
N ALA A 86 9.21 -5.89 0.71
CA ALA A 86 10.45 -5.56 0.01
C ALA A 86 11.27 -4.59 0.86
N TRP A 87 12.52 -4.95 1.15
CA TRP A 87 13.39 -4.18 2.03
C TRP A 87 14.69 -3.80 1.32
N ASN A 88 14.94 -2.50 1.27
CA ASN A 88 16.14 -1.89 0.67
C ASN A 88 16.80 -0.84 1.61
N GLN A 89 16.45 -0.84 2.90
CA GLN A 89 16.91 0.13 3.90
C GLN A 89 16.50 1.59 3.68
N SER A 90 15.59 1.89 2.74
CA SER A 90 15.14 3.26 2.51
C SER A 90 14.05 3.71 3.49
N ASP A 91 13.94 5.03 3.65
CA ASP A 91 12.87 5.64 4.45
C ASP A 91 11.48 5.31 3.89
N GLU A 92 11.34 5.22 2.57
CA GLU A 92 10.10 4.86 1.88
C GLU A 92 9.67 3.44 2.22
N ALA A 93 10.59 2.47 2.18
CA ALA A 93 10.30 1.09 2.58
C ALA A 93 9.88 1.03 4.05
N MET A 94 10.58 1.76 4.93
CA MET A 94 10.23 1.80 6.35
C MET A 94 8.85 2.44 6.59
N ARG A 95 8.52 3.53 5.88
CA ARG A 95 7.20 4.19 5.95
C ARG A 95 6.09 3.24 5.49
N ALA A 96 6.29 2.54 4.36
CA ALA A 96 5.34 1.56 3.85
C ALA A 96 5.11 0.40 4.85
N ILE A 97 6.18 -0.14 5.42
CA ILE A 97 6.10 -1.23 6.42
C ILE A 97 5.37 -0.76 7.68
N ARG A 98 5.66 0.44 8.18
CA ARG A 98 4.98 1.01 9.36
C ARG A 98 3.49 1.18 9.11
N ALA A 99 3.11 1.73 7.96
CA ALA A 99 1.72 1.86 7.56
C ALA A 99 1.02 0.49 7.43
N ALA A 100 1.72 -0.53 6.97
CA ALA A 100 1.20 -1.88 6.80
C ALA A 100 1.12 -2.69 8.11
N LEU A 101 1.65 -2.20 9.25
CA LEU A 101 1.68 -2.95 10.51
C LEU A 101 0.34 -3.60 10.92
N PRO A 102 -0.84 -2.96 10.78
CA PRO A 102 -2.11 -3.62 11.09
C PRO A 102 -2.35 -4.89 10.26
N ILE A 103 -1.98 -4.85 8.97
CA ILE A 103 -2.08 -6.00 8.06
C ILE A 103 -1.03 -7.04 8.44
N LEU A 104 0.22 -6.63 8.67
CA LEU A 104 1.33 -7.52 9.01
C LEU A 104 1.08 -8.30 10.32
N LYS A 105 0.47 -7.66 11.33
CA LYS A 105 0.08 -8.32 12.60
C LYS A 105 -0.96 -9.42 12.40
N SER A 106 -1.77 -9.34 11.35
CA SER A 106 -2.78 -10.35 11.03
C SER A 106 -2.25 -11.51 10.17
N ALA A 107 -1.03 -11.37 9.64
CA ALA A 107 -0.39 -12.39 8.80
C ALA A 107 0.14 -13.55 9.66
N ALA A 108 0.12 -14.77 9.11
CA ALA A 108 0.72 -15.92 9.79
C ALA A 108 2.26 -15.95 9.63
N MET A 109 2.77 -15.31 8.59
CA MET A 109 4.20 -15.10 8.34
C MET A 109 4.42 -13.85 7.48
N VAL A 110 5.50 -13.12 7.74
CA VAL A 110 6.00 -12.03 6.90
C VAL A 110 7.40 -12.39 6.38
N ASP A 111 7.58 -12.44 5.07
CA ASP A 111 8.89 -12.66 4.46
C ASP A 111 9.57 -11.32 4.18
N VAL A 112 10.80 -11.16 4.63
CA VAL A 112 11.63 -10.00 4.31
C VAL A 112 12.44 -10.29 3.05
N ALA A 113 12.00 -9.74 1.92
CA ALA A 113 12.70 -9.87 0.66
C ALA A 113 13.71 -8.73 0.50
N VAL A 114 15.00 -9.09 0.45
CA VAL A 114 16.10 -8.17 0.10
C VAL A 114 16.65 -8.57 -1.26
N VAL A 115 16.63 -7.63 -2.21
CA VAL A 115 17.18 -7.81 -3.56
C VAL A 115 18.48 -7.03 -3.64
N ASP A 116 19.52 -7.64 -4.24
CA ASP A 116 20.87 -7.07 -4.34
C ASP A 116 21.40 -6.50 -3.00
N PRO A 117 21.52 -7.35 -1.96
CA PRO A 117 21.91 -6.89 -0.63
C PRO A 117 23.32 -6.26 -0.62
N PRO A 118 23.59 -5.34 0.31
CA PRO A 118 24.91 -4.73 0.45
C PRO A 118 25.99 -5.80 0.65
N THR A 119 27.03 -5.76 -0.18
CA THR A 119 28.18 -6.67 -0.08
C THR A 119 29.18 -6.24 1.00
N HIS A 120 29.09 -4.98 1.44
CA HIS A 120 29.98 -4.37 2.42
C HIS A 120 29.17 -3.65 3.50
N GLY A 121 29.78 -3.48 4.68
CA GLY A 121 29.17 -2.78 5.81
C GLY A 121 28.66 -3.71 6.93
N PRO A 122 28.04 -3.11 7.97
CA PRO A 122 27.61 -3.82 9.17
C PRO A 122 26.52 -4.87 8.90
N GLU A 123 25.54 -4.53 8.06
CA GLU A 123 24.36 -5.36 7.78
C GLU A 123 24.60 -6.43 6.70
N ARG A 124 25.80 -6.54 6.13
CA ARG A 124 26.07 -7.45 4.98
C ARG A 124 25.74 -8.92 5.27
N SER A 125 25.88 -9.34 6.53
CA SER A 125 25.67 -10.72 6.95
C SER A 125 24.22 -11.03 7.29
N ASP A 126 23.40 -10.01 7.54
CA ASP A 126 21.97 -10.12 7.83
C ASP A 126 21.21 -8.85 7.40
N PRO A 127 21.03 -8.61 6.08
CA PRO A 127 20.49 -7.35 5.56
C PRO A 127 19.04 -7.04 5.99
N GLY A 128 18.31 -8.06 6.46
CA GLY A 128 16.94 -7.97 6.98
C GLY A 128 16.85 -8.00 8.51
N GLY A 129 17.93 -8.29 9.22
CA GLY A 129 17.92 -8.61 10.64
C GLY A 129 17.30 -7.54 11.53
N MET A 130 17.71 -6.28 11.35
CA MET A 130 17.13 -5.15 12.10
C MET A 130 15.63 -4.99 11.85
N LEU A 131 15.18 -5.19 10.60
CA LEU A 131 13.77 -5.10 10.25
C LEU A 131 12.98 -6.26 10.88
N SER A 132 13.50 -7.49 10.81
CA SER A 132 12.88 -8.66 11.44
C SER A 132 12.75 -8.48 12.96
N GLN A 133 13.77 -7.93 13.62
CA GLN A 133 13.69 -7.57 15.04
C GLN A 133 12.65 -6.49 15.33
N PHE A 134 12.57 -5.46 14.49
CA PHE A 134 11.54 -4.42 14.60
C PHE A 134 10.13 -5.02 14.49
N LEU A 135 9.89 -5.88 13.50
CA LEU A 135 8.61 -6.57 13.29
C LEU A 135 8.26 -7.49 14.48
N ALA A 136 9.25 -8.24 15.00
CA ALA A 136 9.07 -9.09 16.17
C ALA A 136 8.64 -8.29 17.41
N ARG A 137 9.22 -7.11 17.65
CA ARG A 137 8.80 -6.20 18.75
C ARG A 137 7.35 -5.73 18.62
N HIS A 138 6.80 -5.73 17.40
CA HIS A 138 5.40 -5.41 17.13
C HIS A 138 4.47 -6.63 17.13
N GLY A 139 4.97 -7.82 17.48
CA GLY A 139 4.19 -9.06 17.51
C GLY A 139 3.99 -9.70 16.13
N VAL A 140 4.81 -9.33 15.14
CA VAL A 140 4.79 -9.91 13.79
C VAL A 140 5.81 -11.04 13.71
N LYS A 141 5.40 -12.20 13.18
CA LYS A 141 6.32 -13.29 12.85
C LYS A 141 6.96 -13.00 11.49
N ALA A 142 8.26 -12.74 11.48
CA ALA A 142 9.01 -12.41 10.27
C ALA A 142 10.24 -13.32 10.09
N GLU A 143 10.57 -13.63 8.84
CA GLU A 143 11.77 -14.37 8.42
C GLU A 143 12.50 -13.68 7.27
#